data_AF-A0A7W1P7P8-F1
#
_entry.id   AF-A0A7W1P7P8-F1
#
_cell.length_a   1.000
_cell.length_b   1.000
_cell.length_c   1.000
_cell.angle_alpha   90.00
_cell.angle_beta   90.00
_cell.angle_gamma   90.00
#
_symmetry.space_group_name_H-M   'P 1'
#
loop_
_entity.id
_entity.type
_entity.pdbx_description
1 polymer ?
#
loop_
_entity_poly.entity_id
_entity_poly.type
_entity_poly.pdbx_seq_one_letter_code
_entity_poly.pdbx_strand_id
1 'polypeptide(L)'
;MRIVFFCHSLLSDWNHGNAHFLRGVTTELLECGHAVDVFEPRDAWSMVNLLQTEGPGALDDFHTAYPHLSATRYDPDRLDLDGALAGADVVIVHEWNDHPVVRRIGQHRAAGGRYVLLFHDTHHRSLTEPAEMARYDLE
;
A
#
# COMPACT_ATOMS: atom_id res chain seq x y z
N MET A 1 -12.02 5.50 -12.25
CA MET A 1 -11.27 4.22 -12.23
C MET A 1 -11.25 3.71 -10.81
N ARG A 2 -11.09 2.40 -10.61
CA ARG A 2 -10.77 1.80 -9.31
C ARG A 2 -9.26 1.60 -9.21
N ILE A 3 -8.64 2.24 -8.23
CA ILE A 3 -7.20 2.24 -8.00
C ILE A 3 -6.94 1.62 -6.64
N VAL A 4 -6.10 0.59 -6.60
CA VAL A 4 -5.78 -0.12 -5.37
C VAL A 4 -4.32 0.09 -5.00
N PHE A 5 -4.06 0.61 -3.81
CA PHE A 5 -2.72 0.73 -3.25
C PHE A 5 -2.46 -0.38 -2.25
N PHE A 6 -1.28 -0.99 -2.35
CA PHE A 6 -0.66 -1.74 -1.25
C PHE A 6 0.52 -0.92 -0.74
N CYS A 7 0.53 -0.56 0.53
CA CYS A 7 1.61 0.20 1.15
C CYS A 7 1.94 -0.31 2.56
N HIS A 8 3.10 0.13 3.07
CA HIS A 8 3.49 -0.19 4.45
C HIS A 8 2.58 0.45 5.46
N SER A 9 2.37 1.77 5.35
CA SER A 9 1.26 2.41 6.07
C SER A 9 0.85 3.72 5.41
N LEU A 10 -0.47 3.92 5.31
CA LEU A 10 -1.07 5.22 5.05
C LEU A 10 -1.37 5.95 6.37
N LEU A 11 -1.81 5.17 7.37
CA LEU A 11 -2.31 5.67 8.64
C LEU A 11 -1.18 6.19 9.54
N SER A 12 0.01 5.58 9.49
CA SER A 12 1.16 5.95 10.33
C SER A 12 2.34 6.48 9.51
N ASP A 13 2.80 7.68 9.87
CA ASP A 13 4.04 8.30 9.38
C ASP A 13 5.23 8.12 10.34
N TRP A 14 5.07 7.34 11.41
CA TRP A 14 6.13 7.08 12.38
C TRP A 14 7.35 6.43 11.71
N ASN A 15 8.43 7.19 11.61
CA ASN A 15 9.63 6.83 10.85
C ASN A 15 9.32 6.28 9.43
N HIS A 16 8.25 6.79 8.83
CA HIS A 16 7.74 6.38 7.52
C HIS A 16 7.27 7.61 6.72
N GLY A 17 8.22 8.44 6.29
CA GLY A 17 7.94 9.70 5.57
C GLY A 17 7.16 9.53 4.26
N ASN A 18 7.22 8.35 3.63
CA ASN A 18 6.45 8.02 2.42
C ASN A 18 4.93 8.08 2.64
N ALA A 19 4.45 7.95 3.88
CA ALA A 19 3.03 8.11 4.20
C ALA A 19 2.49 9.48 3.73
N HIS A 20 3.26 10.56 3.84
CA HIS A 20 2.81 11.89 3.40
C HIS A 20 2.62 11.98 1.88
N PHE A 21 3.55 11.39 1.12
CA PHE A 21 3.41 11.30 -0.34
C PHE A 21 2.18 10.48 -0.72
N LEU A 22 2.02 9.30 -0.10
CA LEU A 22 0.86 8.44 -0.32
C LEU A 22 -0.45 9.17 0.01
N ARG A 23 -0.54 9.84 1.16
CA ARG A 23 -1.71 10.65 1.55
C ARG A 23 -2.04 11.69 0.48
N GLY A 24 -1.06 12.46 0.02
CA GLY A 24 -1.25 13.47 -1.03
C GLY A 24 -1.78 12.88 -2.35
N VAL A 25 -1.14 11.82 -2.85
CA VAL A 25 -1.58 11.15 -4.09
C VAL A 25 -2.97 10.54 -3.93
N THR A 26 -3.25 9.87 -2.81
CA THR A 26 -4.57 9.27 -2.57
C THR A 26 -5.67 10.33 -2.48
N THR A 27 -5.41 11.48 -1.85
CA THR A 27 -6.35 12.60 -1.79
C THR A 27 -6.64 13.13 -3.19
N GLU A 28 -5.62 13.43 -4.00
CA GLU A 28 -5.81 13.97 -5.35
C GLU A 28 -6.60 13.01 -6.25
N LEU A 29 -6.32 11.69 -6.16
CA LEU A 29 -7.06 10.68 -6.93
C LEU A 29 -8.54 10.62 -6.53
N LEU A 30 -8.84 10.75 -5.23
CA LEU A 30 -10.21 10.83 -4.74
C LEU A 30 -10.90 12.12 -5.22
N GLU A 31 -10.21 13.27 -5.16
CA GLU A 31 -10.73 14.56 -5.63
C GLU A 31 -10.97 14.57 -7.15
N CYS A 32 -10.16 13.83 -7.92
CA CYS A 32 -10.39 13.57 -9.34
C CYS A 32 -11.57 12.60 -9.62
N GLY A 33 -12.27 12.13 -8.59
CA GLY A 33 -13.43 11.24 -8.72
C GLY A 33 -13.08 9.78 -8.99
N HIS A 34 -11.86 9.34 -8.67
CA HIS A 34 -11.51 7.92 -8.70
C HIS A 34 -11.93 7.21 -7.41
N ALA A 35 -12.24 5.92 -7.51
CA ALA A 35 -12.40 5.05 -6.35
C ALA A 35 -11.00 4.58 -5.94
N VAL A 36 -10.59 4.85 -4.71
CA VAL A 36 -9.27 4.50 -4.19
C VAL A 36 -9.41 3.61 -2.97
N ASP A 37 -8.86 2.40 -3.05
CA ASP A 37 -8.77 1.48 -1.93
C ASP A 37 -7.31 1.34 -1.51
N VAL A 38 -7.00 1.55 -0.24
CA VAL A 38 -5.64 1.40 0.30
C VAL A 38 -5.61 0.21 1.25
N PHE A 39 -4.62 -0.65 1.07
CA PHE A 39 -4.36 -1.83 1.90
C PHE A 39 -3.00 -1.67 2.58
N GLU A 40 -2.99 -1.83 3.91
CA GLU A 40 -1.76 -1.85 4.71
C GLU A 40 -1.75 -3.07 5.66
N PRO A 41 -0.58 -3.65 5.99
CA PRO A 41 -0.51 -4.71 6.99
C PRO A 41 -1.04 -4.24 8.34
N ARG A 42 -1.83 -5.08 9.01
CA ARG A 42 -2.39 -4.80 10.34
C ARG A 42 -1.30 -4.45 11.35
N ASP A 43 -0.20 -5.19 11.29
CA ASP A 43 0.94 -5.06 12.20
C ASP A 43 2.13 -4.39 11.52
N ALA A 44 1.87 -3.47 10.59
CA ALA A 44 2.92 -2.68 9.95
C ALA A 44 3.81 -2.02 11.01
N TRP A 45 5.13 -2.14 10.86
CA TRP A 45 6.08 -1.65 11.86
C TRP A 45 5.87 -0.17 12.22
N SER A 46 5.57 0.68 11.24
CA SER A 46 5.26 2.10 11.47
C SER A 46 4.03 2.28 12.37
N MET A 47 2.97 1.49 12.12
CA MET A 47 1.73 1.51 12.90
C MET A 47 1.95 1.02 14.34
N VAL A 48 2.64 -0.11 14.50
CA VAL A 48 2.89 -0.71 15.82
C VAL A 48 3.67 0.26 16.71
N ASN A 49 4.71 0.92 16.17
CA ASN A 49 5.50 1.87 16.96
C ASN A 49 4.72 3.15 17.28
N LEU A 50 3.93 3.69 16.32
CA LEU A 50 3.07 4.85 16.59
C LEU A 50 2.14 4.60 17.77
N LEU A 51 1.46 3.45 17.78
CA LEU A 51 0.53 3.09 18.84
C LEU A 51 1.24 2.86 20.18
N GLN A 52 2.50 2.43 20.17
CA GLN A 52 3.30 2.28 21.39
C GLN A 52 3.78 3.63 21.94
N THR A 53 4.10 4.61 21.08
CA THR A 53 4.65 5.91 21.51
C THR A 53 3.56 6.94 21.83
N GLU A 54 2.56 7.07 20.96
CA GLU A 54 1.51 8.11 21.05
C GLU A 54 0.16 7.54 21.57
N GLY A 55 0.01 6.22 21.58
CA GLY A 55 -1.23 5.56 21.96
C GLY A 55 -2.27 5.50 20.84
N PRO A 56 -3.46 4.91 21.11
CA PRO A 56 -4.49 4.71 20.10
C PRO A 56 -5.12 6.01 19.57
N GLY A 57 -5.04 7.11 20.32
CA GLY A 57 -5.58 8.41 19.92
C GLY A 57 -4.91 9.00 18.67
N ALA A 58 -3.71 8.55 18.32
CA ALA A 58 -3.02 8.98 17.10
C ALA A 58 -3.81 8.65 15.82
N LEU A 59 -4.64 7.59 15.84
CA LEU A 59 -5.53 7.27 14.72
C LEU A 59 -6.70 8.26 14.62
N ASP A 60 -7.21 8.75 15.76
CA ASP A 60 -8.26 9.77 15.77
C ASP A 60 -7.73 11.10 15.22
N ASP A 61 -6.49 11.45 15.56
CA ASP A 61 -5.79 12.62 15.01
C ASP A 61 -5.60 12.49 13.49
N PHE A 62 -5.20 11.30 13.01
CA PHE A 62 -5.12 11.02 11.57
C PHE A 62 -6.46 11.22 10.88
N HIS A 63 -7.55 10.65 11.41
CA HIS A 63 -8.88 10.79 10.80
C HIS A 63 -9.44 12.20 10.90
N THR A 64 -9.03 12.98 11.90
CA THR A 64 -9.36 14.40 12.01
C THR A 64 -8.65 15.21 10.92
N ALA A 65 -7.38 14.94 10.66
CA ALA A 65 -6.60 15.63 9.63
C ALA A 65 -6.97 15.19 8.20
N TYR A 66 -7.31 13.91 8.02
CA TYR A 66 -7.57 13.28 6.73
C TYR A 66 -8.91 12.52 6.72
N PRO A 67 -10.07 13.24 6.81
CA PRO A 67 -11.38 12.62 7.01
C PRO A 67 -11.84 11.73 5.85
N HIS A 68 -11.25 11.90 4.67
CA HIS A 68 -11.59 11.13 3.46
C HIS A 68 -10.62 9.98 3.18
N LEU A 69 -9.50 9.89 3.92
CA LEU A 69 -8.53 8.83 3.75
C LEU A 69 -8.81 7.68 4.71
N SER A 70 -8.74 6.47 4.20
CA SER A 70 -8.89 5.25 4.97
C SER A 70 -8.02 4.14 4.39
N ALA A 71 -7.69 3.15 5.21
CA ALA A 71 -6.96 1.97 4.80
C ALA A 71 -7.59 0.71 5.38
N THR A 72 -7.68 -0.32 4.55
CA THR A 72 -8.04 -1.67 4.97
C THR A 72 -6.81 -2.37 5.52
N ARG A 73 -6.84 -2.65 6.82
CA ARG A 73 -5.76 -3.36 7.50
C ARG A 73 -5.89 -4.86 7.31
N TYR A 74 -4.90 -5.49 6.69
CA TYR A 74 -4.93 -6.92 6.37
C TYR A 74 -3.91 -7.74 7.16
N ASP A 75 -4.19 -9.03 7.33
CA ASP A 75 -3.20 -10.02 7.74
C ASP A 75 -2.55 -10.57 6.45
N PRO A 76 -1.22 -10.44 6.26
CA PRO A 76 -0.54 -10.91 5.06
C PRO A 76 -0.86 -12.35 4.70
N ASP A 77 -1.02 -13.25 5.69
CA ASP A 77 -1.27 -14.68 5.46
C ASP A 77 -2.71 -14.96 5.04
N ARG A 78 -3.63 -14.04 5.31
CA ARG A 78 -5.07 -14.19 5.06
C ARG A 78 -5.63 -13.22 4.02
N LEU A 79 -4.76 -12.44 3.38
CA LEU A 79 -5.15 -11.49 2.34
C LEU A 79 -5.81 -12.22 1.17
N ASP A 80 -7.10 -11.97 0.96
CA ASP A 80 -7.86 -12.39 -0.22
C ASP A 80 -7.62 -11.40 -1.37
N LEU A 81 -6.73 -11.77 -2.29
CA LEU A 81 -6.38 -10.94 -3.43
C LEU A 81 -7.48 -10.90 -4.49
N ASP A 82 -8.26 -11.97 -4.65
CA ASP A 82 -9.35 -12.01 -5.63
C ASP A 82 -10.40 -10.96 -5.28
N GLY A 83 -10.79 -10.92 -4.00
CA GLY A 83 -11.70 -9.90 -3.47
C GLY A 83 -11.09 -8.50 -3.48
N ALA A 84 -9.87 -8.34 -2.98
CA ALA A 84 -9.21 -7.03 -2.90
C ALA A 84 -8.98 -6.39 -4.27
N LEU A 85 -8.70 -7.19 -5.31
CA LEU A 85 -8.34 -6.72 -6.65
C LEU A 85 -9.49 -6.81 -7.66
N ALA A 86 -10.67 -7.28 -7.25
CA ALA A 86 -11.85 -7.38 -8.10
C ALA A 86 -12.20 -6.03 -8.76
N GLY A 87 -12.18 -5.99 -10.10
CA GLY A 87 -12.50 -4.78 -10.85
C GLY A 87 -11.53 -3.62 -10.66
N ALA A 88 -10.32 -3.87 -10.13
CA ALA A 88 -9.26 -2.87 -10.14
C ALA A 88 -8.87 -2.54 -11.60
N ASP A 89 -8.69 -1.26 -11.90
CA ASP A 89 -8.10 -0.81 -13.17
C ASP A 89 -6.58 -0.69 -13.05
N VAL A 90 -6.11 -0.19 -11.89
CA VAL A 90 -4.71 0.02 -11.56
C VAL A 90 -4.42 -0.50 -10.15
N VAL A 91 -3.31 -1.21 -9.99
CA VAL A 91 -2.80 -1.68 -8.70
C VAL A 91 -1.40 -1.13 -8.54
N ILE A 92 -1.15 -0.41 -7.44
CA ILE A 92 0.13 0.21 -7.11
C ILE A 92 0.67 -0.47 -5.85
N VAL A 93 1.86 -1.07 -5.96
CA VAL A 93 2.51 -1.77 -4.84
C VAL A 93 3.75 -0.99 -4.44
N HIS A 94 3.79 -0.48 -3.22
CA HIS A 94 4.94 0.23 -2.67
C HIS A 94 6.07 -0.73 -2.28
N GLU A 95 7.33 -0.34 -2.47
CA GLU A 95 8.51 -1.16 -2.17
C GLU A 95 8.67 -1.57 -0.69
N TRP A 96 7.97 -0.93 0.24
CA TRP A 96 8.06 -1.21 1.68
C TRP A 96 7.08 -2.32 2.11
N ASN A 97 6.28 -2.86 1.18
CA ASN A 97 5.51 -4.06 1.46
C ASN A 97 6.45 -5.27 1.56
N ASP A 98 6.05 -6.25 2.36
CA ASP A 98 6.79 -7.49 2.48
C ASP A 98 6.87 -8.22 1.12
N HIS A 99 8.04 -8.76 0.79
CA HIS A 99 8.29 -9.47 -0.46
C HIS A 99 7.23 -10.56 -0.79
N PRO A 100 6.73 -11.36 0.17
CA PRO A 100 5.67 -12.32 -0.11
C PRO A 100 4.37 -11.68 -0.62
N VAL A 101 3.98 -10.50 -0.11
CA VAL A 101 2.79 -9.78 -0.59
C VAL A 101 3.00 -9.33 -2.03
N VAL A 102 4.14 -8.70 -2.32
CA VAL A 102 4.49 -8.25 -3.68
C VAL A 102 4.47 -9.43 -4.66
N ARG A 103 5.10 -10.55 -4.29
CA ARG A 103 5.12 -11.77 -5.10
C ARG A 103 3.72 -12.32 -5.36
N ARG A 104 2.86 -12.38 -4.34
CA ARG A 104 1.49 -12.89 -4.49
C ARG A 104 0.64 -12.02 -5.41
N ILE A 105 0.83 -10.69 -5.37
CA ILE A 105 0.16 -9.76 -6.28
C ILE A 105 0.64 -9.94 -7.73
N GLY A 106 1.94 -10.12 -7.93
CA GLY A 106 2.52 -10.44 -9.24
C GLY A 106 1.96 -11.76 -9.81
N GLN A 107 1.96 -12.81 -8.99
CA GLN A 107 1.38 -14.11 -9.37
C GLN A 107 -0.12 -14.02 -9.72
N HIS A 108 -0.89 -13.24 -8.95
CA HIS A 108 -2.30 -13.00 -9.26
C HIS A 108 -2.47 -12.25 -10.59
N ARG A 109 -1.56 -11.31 -10.91
CA ARG A 109 -1.56 -10.62 -12.20
C ARG A 109 -1.24 -11.56 -13.36
N ALA A 110 -0.23 -12.42 -13.21
CA ALA A 110 0.17 -13.44 -14.17
C ALA A 110 -0.94 -14.48 -14.42
N ALA A 111 -1.71 -14.81 -13.38
CA ALA A 111 -2.82 -15.78 -13.42
C ALA A 111 -4.08 -15.25 -14.14
N GLY A 112 -4.05 -14.05 -14.73
CA GLY A 112 -5.15 -13.49 -15.52
C GLY A 112 -5.78 -12.23 -14.93
N GLY A 113 -5.19 -11.62 -13.90
CA GLY A 113 -5.61 -10.32 -13.39
C GLY A 113 -5.66 -9.26 -14.50
N ARG A 114 -6.77 -8.52 -14.60
CA ARG A 114 -7.02 -7.55 -15.68
C ARG A 114 -6.85 -6.10 -15.21
N TYR A 115 -5.70 -5.78 -14.64
CA TYR A 115 -5.32 -4.43 -14.20
C TYR A 115 -3.91 -4.07 -14.66
N VAL A 116 -3.57 -2.78 -14.63
CA VAL A 116 -2.18 -2.33 -14.74
C VAL A 116 -1.53 -2.49 -13.38
N LEU A 117 -0.45 -3.28 -13.29
CA LEU A 117 0.34 -3.43 -12.08
C LEU A 117 1.54 -2.49 -12.14
N LEU A 118 1.65 -1.58 -11.17
CA LEU A 118 2.74 -0.63 -11.04
C LEU A 118 3.47 -0.87 -9.73
N PHE A 119 4.80 -0.89 -9.79
CA PHE A 119 5.65 -0.93 -8.60
C PHE A 119 6.13 0.48 -8.29
N HIS A 120 5.79 0.98 -7.10
CA HIS A 120 6.20 2.29 -6.62
C HIS A 120 7.42 2.13 -5.71
N ASP A 121 8.58 2.36 -6.32
CA ASP A 121 9.88 2.39 -5.65
C ASP A 121 10.26 3.84 -5.35
N THR A 122 10.57 4.12 -4.07
CA THR A 122 11.06 5.42 -3.62
C THR A 122 12.55 5.40 -3.30
N HIS A 123 13.20 4.22 -3.35
CA HIS A 123 14.64 4.07 -3.13
C HIS A 123 15.41 3.81 -4.42
N HIS A 124 16.68 4.17 -4.34
CA HIS A 124 17.73 3.90 -5.31
C HIS A 124 17.98 2.38 -5.56
N ARG A 125 17.14 1.45 -5.06
CA ARG A 125 17.35 0.00 -5.09
C ARG A 125 17.41 -0.57 -6.51
N SER A 126 16.68 0.04 -7.44
CA SER A 126 16.82 -0.21 -8.88
C SER A 126 18.23 -0.02 -9.44
N LEU A 127 19.05 0.79 -8.76
CA LEU A 127 20.44 1.06 -9.16
C LEU A 127 21.47 0.41 -8.23
N THR A 128 21.12 0.08 -6.97
CA THR A 128 22.07 -0.45 -5.98
C THR A 128 21.94 -1.95 -5.72
N GLU A 129 20.76 -2.54 -5.92
CA GLU A 129 20.47 -3.97 -5.63
C GLU A 129 19.60 -4.62 -6.72
N PRO A 130 20.07 -4.67 -7.98
CA PRO A 130 19.29 -5.23 -9.09
C PRO A 130 18.87 -6.69 -8.89
N ALA A 131 19.61 -7.46 -8.08
CA ALA A 131 19.26 -8.84 -7.74
C ALA A 131 18.02 -8.95 -6.82
N GLU A 132 17.76 -7.96 -5.96
CA GLU A 132 16.56 -7.93 -5.13
C GLU A 132 15.35 -7.48 -5.95
N MET A 133 15.54 -6.58 -6.92
CA MET A 133 14.49 -6.22 -7.88
C MET A 133 14.07 -7.39 -8.77
N ALA A 134 15.02 -8.20 -9.24
CA ALA A 134 14.72 -9.39 -10.03
C ALA A 134 13.92 -10.46 -9.25
N ARG A 135 13.82 -10.35 -7.92
CA ARG A 135 12.96 -11.23 -7.10
C ARG A 135 11.50 -10.77 -7.09
N TYR A 136 11.22 -9.54 -7.48
CA TYR A 136 9.86 -9.09 -7.71
C TYR A 136 9.38 -9.64 -9.06
N ASP A 137 8.78 -10.83 -9.00
CA ASP A 137 8.14 -11.53 -10.12
C ASP A 137 6.83 -10.81 -10.49
N LEU A 138 6.95 -9.69 -11.21
CA LEU A 138 5.86 -8.73 -11.52
C LEU A 138 5.33 -8.84 -12.96
N GLU A 139 5.74 -9.86 -13.73
CA GLU A 139 5.28 -10.10 -15.11
C GLU A 139 3.87 -10.70 -15.21
#